data_AF-A0AAN0WBX4-F1
#
_entry.id   AF-A0AAN0WBX4-F1
#
_cell.length_a   1.000
_cell.length_b   1.000
_cell.length_c   1.000
_cell.angle_alpha   90.00
_cell.angle_beta   90.00
_cell.angle_gamma   90.00
#
_symmetry.space_group_name_H-M   'P 1'
#
loop_
_entity.id
_entity.type
_entity.pdbx_description
1 polymer ?
#
loop_
_entity_poly.entity_id
_entity_poly.type
_entity_poly.pdbx_seq_one_letter_code
_entity_poly.pdbx_strand_id
1 'polypeptide(L)'
;MTLTRKEKREIRLEICRNMDLYCKSCPIRGNKKINHNTIYCRKNCLVGALLQELAFKLIEDEKQLDHSLAKTGTWTEEEDFYLIHHASLYDDEHLAMRLNRTPVSVHRRMIHLNLLEKVRN
;
A
#
# COMPACT_ATOMS: atom_id res chain seq x y z
N MET A 1 18.73 -3.02 4.11
CA MET A 1 19.49 -2.74 2.85
C MET A 1 18.45 -2.40 1.80
N THR A 2 18.57 -1.29 1.08
CA THR A 2 17.54 -0.88 0.09
C THR A 2 17.67 -1.70 -1.18
N LEU A 3 16.56 -2.27 -1.69
CA LEU A 3 16.63 -3.04 -2.94
C LEU A 3 16.83 -2.11 -4.13
N THR A 4 17.72 -2.51 -5.02
CA THR A 4 17.93 -1.86 -6.31
C THR A 4 16.71 -2.04 -7.22
N ARG A 5 16.58 -1.18 -8.25
CA ARG A 5 15.51 -1.30 -9.26
C ARG A 5 15.52 -2.66 -9.94
N LYS A 6 16.69 -3.26 -10.15
CA LYS A 6 16.87 -4.57 -10.77
C LYS A 6 16.30 -5.67 -9.88
N GLU A 7 16.65 -5.68 -8.60
CA GLU A 7 16.16 -6.66 -7.63
C GLU A 7 14.64 -6.57 -7.46
N LYS A 8 14.06 -5.36 -7.39
CA LYS A 8 12.59 -5.18 -7.38
C LYS A 8 11.92 -5.77 -8.61
N ARG A 9 12.55 -5.62 -9.78
CA ARG A 9 12.02 -6.20 -11.03
C ARG A 9 12.08 -7.72 -10.99
N GLU A 10 13.17 -8.30 -10.49
CA GLU A 10 13.33 -9.74 -10.35
C GLU A 10 12.28 -10.35 -9.43
N ILE A 11 12.03 -9.74 -8.26
CA ILE A 11 10.99 -10.17 -7.33
C ILE A 11 9.60 -10.11 -7.99
N ARG A 12 9.28 -9.04 -8.72
CA ARG A 12 7.99 -8.95 -9.45
C ARG A 12 7.85 -10.04 -10.51
N LEU A 13 8.92 -10.34 -11.26
CA LEU A 13 8.92 -11.43 -12.24
C LEU A 13 8.76 -12.79 -11.58
N GLU A 14 9.36 -12.99 -10.41
CA GLU A 14 9.22 -14.21 -9.62
C GLU A 14 7.78 -14.41 -9.12
N ILE A 15 7.14 -13.34 -8.64
CA ILE A 15 5.71 -13.34 -8.28
C ILE A 15 4.86 -13.74 -9.49
N CYS A 16 5.07 -13.10 -10.65
CA CYS A 16 4.34 -13.43 -11.88
C CYS A 16 4.51 -14.90 -12.27
N ARG A 17 5.75 -15.41 -12.28
CA ARG A 17 6.02 -16.83 -12.61
C ARG A 17 5.33 -17.80 -11.66
N ASN A 18 5.39 -17.56 -10.36
CA ASN A 18 4.72 -18.42 -9.38
C ASN A 18 3.19 -18.41 -9.57
N MET A 19 2.61 -17.25 -9.90
CA MET A 19 1.17 -17.17 -10.21
C MET A 19 0.82 -17.91 -11.50
N ASP A 20 1.64 -17.80 -12.55
CA ASP A 20 1.39 -18.45 -13.83
C ASP A 20 1.51 -19.98 -13.74
N LEU A 21 2.49 -20.48 -12.99
CA LEU A 21 2.73 -21.92 -12.82
C LEU A 21 1.71 -22.57 -11.88
N TYR A 22 1.42 -21.94 -10.75
CA TYR A 22 0.67 -22.59 -9.67
C TYR A 22 -0.72 -22.02 -9.45
N CYS A 23 -0.92 -20.72 -9.64
CA CYS A 23 -2.21 -20.08 -9.35
C CYS A 23 -3.15 -20.06 -10.56
N LYS A 24 -2.64 -20.12 -11.80
CA LYS A 24 -3.43 -20.06 -13.03
C LYS A 24 -4.37 -21.26 -13.18
N SER A 25 -3.88 -22.45 -12.86
CA SER A 25 -4.63 -23.72 -12.90
C SER A 25 -5.17 -24.14 -11.53
N CYS A 26 -5.10 -23.25 -10.52
CA CYS A 26 -5.47 -23.60 -9.15
C CYS A 26 -7.00 -23.85 -9.04
N PRO A 27 -7.43 -25.04 -8.59
CA PRO A 27 -8.85 -25.38 -8.50
C PRO A 27 -9.60 -24.54 -7.47
N ILE A 28 -8.89 -24.05 -6.44
CA ILE A 28 -9.47 -23.20 -5.39
C ILE A 28 -9.64 -21.76 -5.88
N ARG A 29 -8.70 -21.26 -6.68
CA ARG A 29 -8.78 -19.91 -7.27
C ARG A 29 -9.85 -19.84 -8.37
N GLY A 30 -10.02 -20.89 -9.15
CA GLY A 30 -11.09 -20.97 -10.16
C GLY A 30 -12.49 -21.14 -9.56
N ASN A 31 -12.60 -21.47 -8.27
CA ASN A 31 -13.87 -21.70 -7.61
C ASN A 31 -14.47 -20.40 -7.07
N LYS A 32 -15.47 -19.87 -7.79
CA LYS A 32 -16.22 -18.65 -7.42
C LYS A 32 -16.94 -18.73 -6.06
N LYS A 33 -17.10 -19.92 -5.47
CA LYS A 33 -17.76 -20.10 -4.16
C LYS A 33 -16.80 -19.96 -2.98
N ILE A 34 -15.49 -19.96 -3.21
CA ILE A 34 -14.49 -19.86 -2.16
C ILE A 34 -13.91 -18.44 -2.19
N ASN A 35 -13.91 -17.76 -1.05
CA ASN A 35 -13.18 -16.51 -0.90
C ASN A 35 -11.66 -16.79 -0.80
N HIS A 36 -11.07 -17.11 -1.95
CA HIS A 36 -9.70 -17.56 -2.05
C HIS A 36 -8.69 -16.44 -1.74
N ASN A 37 -8.99 -15.19 -2.14
CA ASN A 37 -8.07 -14.06 -1.96
C ASN A 37 -7.89 -13.63 -0.51
N THR A 38 -8.92 -13.70 0.33
CA THR A 38 -8.83 -13.18 1.71
C THR A 38 -8.64 -14.24 2.79
N ILE A 39 -8.99 -15.51 2.52
CA ILE A 39 -8.95 -16.57 3.54
C ILE A 39 -7.97 -17.68 3.13
N TYR A 40 -8.23 -18.38 2.01
CA TYR A 40 -7.48 -19.60 1.70
C TYR A 40 -6.05 -19.32 1.22
N CYS A 41 -5.87 -18.50 0.17
CA CYS A 41 -4.55 -18.19 -0.37
C CYS A 41 -3.69 -17.46 0.66
N ARG A 42 -4.32 -16.69 1.56
CA ARG A 42 -3.60 -15.94 2.57
C ARG A 42 -3.13 -16.80 3.75
N LYS A 43 -3.98 -17.72 4.25
CA LYS A 43 -3.72 -18.45 5.51
C LYS A 43 -3.31 -19.90 5.34
N ASN A 44 -3.77 -20.55 4.26
CA ASN A 44 -3.73 -22.02 4.14
C ASN A 44 -3.01 -22.52 2.88
N CYS A 45 -2.45 -21.61 2.06
CA CYS A 45 -1.81 -21.97 0.79
C CYS A 45 -0.30 -21.72 0.86
N LEU A 46 0.49 -22.75 0.59
CA LEU A 46 1.96 -22.65 0.57
C LEU A 46 2.47 -21.67 -0.50
N VAL A 47 1.91 -21.72 -1.71
CA VAL A 47 2.23 -20.76 -2.78
C VAL A 47 1.81 -19.35 -2.36
N GLY A 48 0.67 -19.22 -1.68
CA GLY A 48 0.20 -17.94 -1.17
C GLY A 48 1.10 -17.37 -0.06
N ALA A 49 1.70 -18.21 0.78
CA ALA A 49 2.71 -17.79 1.76
C ALA A 49 4.00 -17.32 1.06
N LEU A 50 4.49 -18.07 0.08
CA LEU A 50 5.65 -17.69 -0.74
C LEU A 50 5.43 -16.34 -1.45
N LEU A 51 4.26 -16.15 -2.05
CA LEU A 51 3.92 -14.89 -2.71
C LEU A 51 3.85 -13.71 -1.73
N GLN A 52 3.39 -13.95 -0.49
CA GLN A 52 3.39 -12.93 0.56
C GLN A 52 4.81 -12.55 0.99
N GLU A 53 5.72 -13.52 1.13
CA GLU A 53 7.13 -13.24 1.45
C GLU A 53 7.82 -12.41 0.35
N LEU A 54 7.60 -12.78 -0.92
CA LEU A 54 8.11 -12.01 -2.06
C LEU A 54 7.52 -10.59 -2.09
N ALA A 55 6.21 -10.45 -1.83
CA ALA A 55 5.57 -9.14 -1.73
C ALA A 55 6.12 -8.32 -0.56
N PHE A 56 6.38 -8.94 0.59
CA PHE A 56 6.92 -8.27 1.77
C PHE A 56 8.31 -7.68 1.51
N LYS A 57 9.17 -8.38 0.76
CA LYS A 57 10.46 -7.85 0.31
C LYS A 57 10.33 -6.57 -0.52
N LEU A 58 9.22 -6.39 -1.25
CA LEU A 58 8.94 -5.14 -1.98
C LEU A 58 8.44 -4.02 -1.05
N ILE A 59 7.81 -4.38 0.07
CA ILE A 59 7.26 -3.45 1.06
C ILE A 59 8.36 -2.94 2.01
N GLU A 60 9.41 -3.70 2.31
CA GLU A 60 10.52 -3.24 3.17
C GLU A 60 11.26 -1.98 2.67
N ASP A 61 11.01 -1.54 1.42
CA ASP A 61 11.49 -0.25 0.89
C ASP A 61 10.50 0.91 1.03
N GLU A 62 9.23 0.64 1.34
CA GLU A 62 8.35 1.62 1.95
C GLU A 62 8.73 1.67 3.42
N LYS A 63 9.77 2.46 3.74
CA LYS A 63 10.08 2.81 5.12
C LYS A 63 8.76 3.12 5.81
N GLN A 64 8.37 2.29 6.78
CA GLN A 64 7.47 2.76 7.81
C GLN A 64 8.19 3.96 8.42
N LEU A 65 7.74 5.15 8.05
CA LEU A 65 8.27 6.36 8.64
C LEU A 65 7.91 6.28 10.11
N ASP A 66 8.95 6.20 10.94
CA ASP A 66 8.79 6.35 12.36
C ASP A 66 8.10 7.70 12.59
N HIS A 67 6.80 7.65 12.93
CA HIS A 67 5.98 8.83 13.13
C HIS A 67 6.51 9.70 14.28
N SER A 68 7.43 9.21 15.12
CA SER A 68 8.14 10.02 16.12
C SER A 68 9.11 11.04 15.50
N LEU A 69 9.51 10.84 14.24
CA LEU A 69 10.33 11.75 13.44
C LEU A 69 9.53 12.45 12.32
N ALA A 70 8.20 12.38 12.37
CA ALA A 70 7.34 13.05 11.40
C ALA A 70 7.59 14.57 11.42
N LYS A 71 7.58 15.19 10.23
CA LYS A 71 7.75 16.64 10.10
C LYS A 71 6.68 17.37 10.91
N THR A 72 7.12 18.28 11.77
CA THR A 72 6.26 19.22 12.48
C THR A 72 6.46 20.63 11.93
N GLY A 73 5.46 21.51 12.09
CA GLY A 73 5.53 22.90 11.61
C GLY A 73 4.82 23.13 10.26
N THR A 74 5.20 24.23 9.60
CA THR A 74 4.49 24.84 8.44
C THR A 74 4.31 23.88 7.28
N TRP A 75 3.16 23.97 6.62
CA TRP A 75 2.85 23.26 5.38
C TRP A 75 3.41 24.03 4.19
N THR A 76 4.12 23.33 3.32
CA THR A 76 4.64 23.88 2.06
C THR A 76 3.58 23.84 0.98
N GLU A 77 3.72 24.69 -0.04
CA GLU A 77 2.80 24.74 -1.18
C GLU A 77 2.77 23.39 -1.93
N GLU A 78 3.91 22.70 -2.01
CA GLU A 78 4.01 21.38 -2.63
C GLU A 78 3.27 20.30 -1.83
N GLU A 79 3.31 20.38 -0.49
CA GLU A 79 2.55 19.46 0.37
C GLU A 79 1.03 19.67 0.22
N ASP A 80 0.60 20.93 0.17
CA ASP A 80 -0.82 21.26 -0.06
C ASP A 80 -1.27 20.84 -1.46
N PHE A 81 -0.48 21.13 -2.49
CA PHE A 81 -0.72 20.69 -3.86
C PHE A 81 -0.88 19.16 -3.92
N TYR A 82 0.01 18.43 -3.24
CA TYR A 82 -0.10 16.97 -3.16
C TYR A 82 -1.43 16.54 -2.51
N LEU A 83 -1.83 17.13 -1.39
CA LEU A 83 -3.10 16.80 -0.74
C LEU A 83 -4.30 17.08 -1.65
N ILE A 84 -4.35 18.24 -2.30
CA ILE A 84 -5.45 18.64 -3.19
C ILE A 84 -5.66 17.60 -4.30
N HIS A 85 -4.57 17.07 -4.87
CA HIS A 85 -4.64 16.13 -5.98
C HIS A 85 -4.87 14.67 -5.58
N HIS A 86 -4.62 14.31 -4.32
CA HIS A 86 -4.56 12.91 -3.89
C HIS A 86 -5.52 12.55 -2.75
N ALA A 87 -6.14 13.53 -2.08
CA ALA A 87 -7.04 13.30 -0.94
C ALA A 87 -8.26 12.43 -1.26
N SER A 88 -8.73 12.40 -2.51
CA SER A 88 -9.85 11.55 -2.94
C SER A 88 -9.44 10.12 -3.32
N LEU A 89 -8.14 9.87 -3.49
CA LEU A 89 -7.60 8.62 -4.01
C LEU A 89 -7.02 7.74 -2.90
N TYR A 90 -6.61 8.33 -1.78
CA TYR A 90 -5.86 7.67 -0.72
C TYR A 90 -6.38 8.06 0.67
N ASP A 91 -6.17 7.17 1.63
CA ASP A 91 -6.46 7.41 3.05
C ASP A 91 -5.38 8.26 3.73
N ASP A 92 -5.72 8.75 4.92
CA ASP A 92 -4.87 9.61 5.74
C ASP A 92 -3.51 8.96 6.03
N GLU A 93 -3.47 7.65 6.27
CA GLU A 93 -2.27 6.87 6.51
C GLU A 93 -1.32 6.89 5.31
N HIS A 94 -1.84 6.64 4.10
CA HIS A 94 -1.04 6.66 2.90
C HIS A 94 -0.53 8.07 2.58
N LEU A 95 -1.38 9.09 2.72
CA LEU A 95 -1.00 10.49 2.52
C LEU A 95 0.08 10.92 3.53
N ALA A 96 -0.08 10.53 4.80
CA ALA A 96 0.87 10.81 5.87
C ALA A 96 2.24 10.19 5.63
N MET A 97 2.26 8.93 5.20
CA MET A 97 3.49 8.25 4.81
C MET A 97 4.19 8.98 3.67
N ARG A 98 3.44 9.44 2.65
CA ARG A 98 4.03 10.13 1.50
C ARG A 98 4.59 11.51 1.86
N LEU A 99 3.91 12.23 2.75
CA LEU A 99 4.30 13.59 3.16
C LEU A 99 5.30 13.61 4.33
N ASN A 100 5.59 12.45 4.93
CA ASN A 100 6.31 12.32 6.19
C ASN A 100 5.72 13.20 7.30
N ARG A 101 4.40 13.10 7.47
CA ARG A 101 3.60 13.78 8.50
C ARG A 101 2.87 12.72 9.33
N THR A 102 2.29 13.11 10.46
CA THR A 102 1.37 12.21 11.18
C THR A 102 0.00 12.19 10.48
N PRO A 103 -0.72 11.05 10.47
CA PRO A 103 -2.07 10.97 9.91
C PRO A 103 -3.00 12.04 10.48
N VAL A 104 -2.91 12.29 11.79
CA VAL A 104 -3.69 13.34 12.47
C VAL A 104 -3.38 14.74 11.92
N SER A 105 -2.10 15.04 11.65
CA SER A 105 -1.73 16.34 11.08
C SER A 105 -2.21 16.49 9.64
N VAL A 106 -2.17 15.41 8.86
CA VAL A 106 -2.70 15.36 7.48
C VAL A 106 -4.20 15.56 7.48
N HIS A 107 -4.94 14.85 8.32
CA HIS A 107 -6.38 14.99 8.49
C HIS A 107 -6.79 16.43 8.78
N ARG A 108 -6.11 17.06 9.76
CA ARG A 108 -6.35 18.47 10.11
C ARG A 108 -6.06 19.41 8.95
N ARG A 109 -5.02 19.14 8.15
CA ARG A 109 -4.72 19.95 6.98
C ARG A 109 -5.77 19.80 5.89
N MET A 110 -6.25 18.58 5.64
CA MET A 110 -7.33 18.34 4.68
C MET A 110 -8.64 19.05 5.08
N ILE A 111 -8.97 19.11 6.37
CA ILE A 111 -10.08 19.95 6.86
C ILE A 111 -9.83 21.42 6.52
N HIS A 112 -8.64 21.95 6.81
CA HIS A 112 -8.30 23.35 6.54
C HIS A 112 -8.35 23.71 5.04
N LEU A 113 -8.00 22.76 4.17
CA LEU A 113 -8.08 22.89 2.72
C LEU A 113 -9.48 22.55 2.15
N ASN A 114 -10.47 22.26 3.01
CA ASN A 114 -11.83 21.85 2.63
C ASN A 114 -11.89 20.64 1.68
N LEU A 115 -10.97 19.67 1.84
CA LEU A 115 -10.88 18.49 0.98
C LEU A 115 -11.78 17.32 1.42
N LEU A 116 -12.43 17.42 2.61
CA LEU A 116 -13.23 16.34 3.19
C LEU A 116 -14.74 16.42 2.87
N GLU A 117 -15.15 17.26 1.92
CA GLU A 117 -16.56 17.37 1.53
C GLU A 117 -16.98 16.30 0.50
N LYS A 118 -17.54 15.19 1.00
CA LYS A 118 -18.89 14.66 0.67
C LYS A 118 -19.07 13.22 1.18
N VAL A 119 -19.35 13.08 2.48
CA VAL A 119 -20.24 12.03 3.01
C VAL A 119 -21.28 12.69 3.91
N ARG A 120 -22.11 13.53 3.30
CA ARG A 120 -23.44 13.89 3.82
C ARG A 120 -24.37 13.91 2.62
N ASN A 121 -24.89 12.73 2.31
CA ASN A 121 -26.26 12.46 1.86
C ASN A 121 -26.50 10.95 2.00
#